data_AF-A0A9W8WE13-F1
#
_entry.id   AF-A0A9W8WE13-F1
#
_cell.length_a   1.000
_cell.length_b   1.000
_cell.length_c   1.000
_cell.angle_alpha   90.00
_cell.angle_beta   90.00
_cell.angle_gamma   90.00
#
_symmetry.space_group_name_H-M   'P 1'
#
loop_
_entity.id
_entity.type
_entity.pdbx_description
1 polymer ?
#
loop_
_entity_poly.entity_id
_entity_poly.type
_entity_poly.pdbx_seq_one_letter_code
_entity_poly.pdbx_strand_id
1 'polypeptide(L)'
;MMDQLASVGVEFDLPSLERCFQQTADFYKASHAKAQKTKAKKKKGVPDKWAISPIFDNNNPFRPWGLGSINKASSLLYKLSGQTIRTPGLYKPTDPKTKLDESRFLQDTNERIHSTVRIRLACQGLGLNDKTVWDCPSLLKSWKVKRTQEKYQDPVPFHPGWDPEGEEDGMGDPNSWSKGRWVWEYVGSEGNAPADKRQRIMVEEPLGPYERHLLRLSAGSPNVFHFSDTKED
;
A
#
# COMPACT_ATOMS: atom_id res chain seq x y z
N MET A 1 5.42 5.19 -3.07
CA MET A 1 5.17 6.41 -3.88
C MET A 1 6.29 7.45 -3.75
N MET A 2 6.92 7.66 -2.59
CA MET A 2 8.04 8.63 -2.53
C MET A 2 9.21 8.18 -3.40
N ASP A 3 9.57 6.89 -3.36
CA ASP A 3 10.69 6.38 -4.16
C ASP A 3 10.39 6.32 -5.66
N GLN A 4 9.10 6.25 -6.04
CA GLN A 4 8.67 6.43 -7.43
C GLN A 4 8.91 7.86 -7.91
N LEU A 5 8.67 8.88 -7.06
CA LEU A 5 9.01 10.26 -7.37
C LEU A 5 10.54 10.47 -7.39
N ALA A 6 11.27 9.81 -6.50
CA ALA A 6 12.74 9.84 -6.49
C ALA A 6 13.34 9.28 -7.79
N SER A 7 12.73 8.23 -8.36
CA SER A 7 13.16 7.65 -9.64
C SER A 7 13.12 8.63 -10.83
N VAL A 8 12.37 9.74 -10.71
CA VAL A 8 12.29 10.81 -11.72
C VAL A 8 12.94 12.11 -11.27
N GLY A 9 13.79 12.06 -10.23
CA GLY A 9 14.61 13.18 -9.77
C GLY A 9 13.98 14.04 -8.66
N VAL A 10 12.94 13.56 -7.98
CA VAL A 10 12.40 14.26 -6.80
C VAL A 10 13.14 13.85 -5.55
N GLU A 11 13.83 14.79 -4.93
CA GLU A 11 14.52 14.55 -3.65
C GLU A 11 13.63 14.91 -2.46
N PHE A 12 13.77 14.15 -1.37
CA PHE A 12 13.09 14.43 -0.11
C PHE A 12 14.10 14.79 0.99
N ASP A 13 13.81 15.85 1.72
CA ASP A 13 14.56 16.25 2.90
C ASP A 13 14.15 15.38 4.11
N LEU A 14 15.09 14.59 4.66
CA LEU A 14 14.81 13.67 5.78
C LEU A 14 14.26 14.37 7.03
N PRO A 15 14.81 15.51 7.50
CA PRO A 15 14.20 16.28 8.58
C PRO A 15 12.74 16.67 8.31
N SER A 16 12.37 16.96 7.07
CA SER A 16 10.98 17.23 6.69
C SER A 16 10.10 15.99 6.81
N LEU A 17 10.59 14.82 6.39
CA LEU A 17 9.89 13.54 6.58
C LEU A 17 9.67 13.22 8.06
N GLU A 18 10.68 13.44 8.91
CA GLU A 18 10.58 13.27 10.36
C GLU A 18 9.53 14.21 10.99
N ARG A 19 9.50 15.48 10.56
CA ARG A 19 8.45 16.43 11.00
C ARG A 19 7.06 15.96 10.58
N CYS A 20 6.89 15.49 9.34
CA CYS A 20 5.62 14.92 8.87
C CYS A 20 5.20 13.69 9.68
N PHE A 21 6.16 12.82 10.03
CA PHE A 21 5.93 11.69 10.92
C PHE A 21 5.46 12.15 12.31
N GLN A 22 6.16 13.10 12.93
CA GLN A 22 5.82 13.61 14.26
C GLN A 22 4.42 14.25 14.28
N GLN A 23 4.09 15.07 13.27
CA GLN A 23 2.75 15.65 13.11
C GLN A 23 1.67 14.57 13.00
N THR A 24 1.95 13.49 12.28
CA THR A 24 1.03 12.34 12.16
C THR A 24 0.85 11.64 13.51
N ALA A 25 1.93 11.43 14.26
CA ALA A 25 1.88 10.82 15.59
C ALA A 25 1.08 11.68 16.57
N ASP A 26 1.30 12.99 16.57
CA ASP A 26 0.59 13.94 17.44
C ASP A 26 -0.89 14.05 17.08
N PHE A 27 -1.24 13.99 15.79
CA PHE A 27 -2.61 13.91 15.33
C PHE A 27 -3.35 12.71 15.93
N TYR A 28 -2.74 11.52 15.90
CA TYR A 28 -3.36 10.31 16.47
C TYR A 28 -3.51 10.39 18.00
N LYS A 29 -2.47 10.88 18.70
CA LYS A 29 -2.53 11.10 20.16
C LYS A 29 -3.65 12.07 20.54
N ALA A 30 -3.72 13.22 19.87
CA ALA A 30 -4.75 14.23 20.12
C ALA A 30 -6.16 13.70 19.80
N SER A 31 -6.32 12.98 18.69
CA SER A 31 -7.60 12.37 18.30
C SER A 31 -8.08 11.35 19.33
N HIS A 32 -7.18 10.50 19.82
CA HIS A 32 -7.49 9.52 20.86
C HIS A 32 -7.87 10.18 22.19
N ALA A 33 -7.10 11.18 22.63
CA ALA A 33 -7.41 11.94 23.85
C ALA A 33 -8.79 12.62 23.77
N LYS A 34 -9.14 13.18 22.60
CA LYS A 34 -10.46 13.76 22.35
C LYS A 34 -11.58 12.71 22.39
N ALA A 35 -11.35 11.54 21.80
CA ALA A 35 -12.32 10.43 21.84
C ALA A 35 -12.59 9.94 23.27
N GLN A 36 -11.54 9.83 24.11
CA GLN A 36 -11.67 9.46 25.52
C GLN A 36 -12.47 10.49 26.32
N LYS A 37 -12.25 11.80 26.10
CA LYS A 37 -12.99 12.87 26.79
C LYS A 37 -14.47 12.92 26.42
N THR A 38 -14.79 12.69 25.15
CA THR A 38 -16.16 12.85 24.62
C THR A 38 -17.08 11.66 24.89
N LYS A 39 -16.57 10.55 25.43
CA LYS A 39 -17.30 9.27 25.61
C LYS A 39 -18.13 8.93 24.35
N ALA A 40 -17.51 9.08 23.17
CA ALA A 40 -18.20 8.91 21.91
C ALA A 40 -18.90 7.55 21.87
N LYS A 41 -20.22 7.54 21.66
CA LYS A 41 -20.99 6.30 21.60
C LYS A 41 -20.46 5.44 20.46
N LYS A 42 -20.15 4.18 20.76
CA LYS A 42 -19.75 3.19 19.75
C LYS A 42 -20.84 3.10 18.68
N LYS A 43 -20.45 3.35 17.43
CA LYS A 43 -21.36 3.19 16.29
C LYS A 43 -21.51 1.70 16.00
N LYS A 44 -22.76 1.24 15.89
CA LYS A 44 -23.06 -0.15 15.53
C LYS A 44 -22.42 -0.48 14.18
N GLY A 45 -21.69 -1.59 14.11
CA GLY A 45 -21.05 -2.08 12.88
C GLY A 45 -19.68 -1.46 12.55
N VAL A 46 -19.15 -0.54 13.37
CA VAL A 46 -17.79 -0.03 13.21
C VAL A 46 -16.82 -0.85 14.08
N PRO A 47 -15.67 -1.31 13.54
CA PRO A 47 -14.64 -1.99 14.32
C PRO A 47 -14.10 -1.13 15.47
N ASP A 48 -13.90 -1.74 16.64
CA ASP A 48 -13.28 -1.06 17.79
C ASP A 48 -11.77 -0.91 17.65
N LYS A 49 -11.14 -1.82 16.89
CA LYS A 49 -9.71 -1.86 16.64
C LYS A 49 -9.45 -1.52 15.18
N TRP A 50 -8.43 -0.71 14.92
CA TRP A 50 -8.03 -0.33 13.56
C TRP A 50 -7.16 -1.36 12.83
N ALA A 51 -6.79 -2.43 13.52
CA ALA A 51 -6.08 -3.60 13.02
C ALA A 51 -6.37 -4.81 13.93
N ILE A 52 -5.84 -5.99 13.58
CA ILE A 52 -5.85 -7.17 14.46
C ILE A 52 -5.17 -6.89 15.81
N SER A 53 -5.56 -7.64 16.85
CA SER A 53 -5.12 -7.43 18.24
C SER A 53 -3.59 -7.30 18.40
N PRO A 54 -2.74 -8.19 17.86
CA PRO A 54 -1.28 -8.07 18.05
C PRO A 54 -0.69 -6.75 17.56
N ILE A 55 -1.28 -6.16 16.52
CA ILE A 55 -0.86 -4.88 15.96
C ILE A 55 -1.52 -3.73 16.71
N PHE A 56 -2.83 -3.80 16.94
CA PHE A 56 -3.56 -2.71 17.60
C PHE A 56 -3.08 -2.48 19.03
N ASP A 57 -3.00 -3.54 19.84
CA ASP A 57 -2.80 -3.44 21.30
C ASP A 57 -1.43 -2.83 21.64
N ASN A 58 -0.43 -3.02 20.78
CA ASN A 58 0.93 -2.53 20.98
C ASN A 58 1.22 -1.14 20.38
N ASN A 59 0.36 -0.64 19.48
CA ASN A 59 0.63 0.60 18.73
C ASN A 59 -0.38 1.71 19.02
N ASN A 60 -1.58 1.38 19.50
CA ASN A 60 -2.62 2.37 19.78
C ASN A 60 -2.12 3.44 20.78
N PRO A 61 -2.30 4.75 20.50
CA PRO A 61 -3.17 5.33 19.48
C PRO A 61 -2.55 5.52 18.09
N PHE A 62 -1.24 5.36 17.98
CA PHE A 62 -0.52 5.53 16.73
C PHE A 62 -0.85 4.41 15.74
N ARG A 63 -0.86 4.73 14.44
CA ARG A 63 -1.07 3.74 13.38
C ARG A 63 0.21 3.59 12.57
N PRO A 64 0.81 2.39 12.56
CA PRO A 64 2.03 2.12 11.81
C PRO A 64 1.90 2.36 10.30
N TRP A 65 3.05 2.36 9.63
CA TRP A 65 3.17 2.50 8.19
C TRP A 65 2.21 1.56 7.44
N GLY A 66 1.53 2.10 6.42
CA GLY A 66 0.53 1.34 5.67
C GLY A 66 -0.83 1.16 6.35
N LEU A 67 -1.01 1.55 7.63
CA LEU A 67 -2.26 1.38 8.40
C LEU A 67 -2.97 2.70 8.78
N GLY A 68 -2.51 3.84 8.26
CA GLY A 68 -3.15 5.14 8.46
C GLY A 68 -4.62 5.19 8.02
N SER A 69 -5.41 6.12 8.55
CA SER A 69 -6.83 6.27 8.19
C SER A 69 -6.99 6.68 6.72
N ILE A 70 -7.90 5.99 6.00
CA ILE A 70 -8.25 6.32 4.62
C ILE A 70 -9.50 7.19 4.66
N ASN A 71 -9.37 8.49 4.44
CA ASN A 71 -10.48 9.42 4.59
C ASN A 71 -11.13 9.73 3.23
N LYS A 72 -12.45 9.68 3.15
CA LYS A 72 -13.19 10.16 1.98
C LYS A 72 -13.17 11.68 1.97
N ALA A 73 -12.85 12.30 0.84
CA ALA A 73 -13.05 13.72 0.65
C ALA A 73 -14.52 14.07 0.92
N SER A 74 -14.77 15.01 1.83
CA SER A 74 -16.11 15.35 2.31
C SER A 74 -16.84 16.37 1.42
N SER A 75 -16.12 17.04 0.51
CA SER A 75 -16.67 18.12 -0.31
C SER A 75 -17.68 17.61 -1.34
N LEU A 76 -18.74 18.41 -1.55
CA LEU A 76 -19.81 18.19 -2.52
C LEU A 76 -19.27 18.02 -3.95
N LEU A 77 -18.19 18.72 -4.30
CA LEU A 77 -17.56 18.63 -5.62
C LEU A 77 -17.06 17.20 -5.91
N TYR A 78 -16.44 16.54 -4.93
CA TYR A 78 -15.99 15.15 -5.07
C TYR A 78 -17.12 14.12 -5.08
N LYS A 79 -18.32 14.50 -4.61
CA LYS A 79 -19.51 13.64 -4.75
C LYS A 79 -20.08 13.72 -6.18
N LEU A 80 -19.93 14.85 -6.85
CA LEU A 80 -20.43 15.09 -8.20
C LEU A 80 -19.48 14.58 -9.30
N SER A 81 -18.17 14.51 -9.03
CA SER A 81 -17.14 14.10 -10.01
C SER A 81 -17.10 12.59 -10.32
N GLY A 82 -17.97 11.79 -9.69
CA GLY A 82 -17.93 10.32 -9.81
C GLY A 82 -16.77 9.67 -9.04
N GLN A 83 -16.84 8.36 -8.87
CA GLN A 83 -15.78 7.53 -8.29
C GLN A 83 -15.60 6.29 -9.15
N THR A 84 -14.35 5.90 -9.41
CA THR A 84 -14.03 4.65 -10.09
C THR A 84 -13.05 3.83 -9.26
N ILE A 85 -13.23 2.52 -9.28
CA ILE A 85 -12.29 1.58 -8.67
C ILE A 85 -11.19 1.33 -9.70
N ARG A 86 -9.94 1.53 -9.29
CA ARG A 86 -8.76 1.27 -10.12
C ARG A 86 -8.69 -0.23 -10.44
N THR A 87 -8.19 -0.57 -11.63
CA THR A 87 -8.03 -1.95 -12.10
C THR A 87 -6.59 -2.18 -12.57
N PRO A 88 -5.61 -2.21 -11.64
CA PRO A 88 -4.18 -2.38 -11.98
C PRO A 88 -3.95 -3.57 -12.89
N GLY A 89 -3.11 -3.41 -13.92
CA GLY A 89 -2.79 -4.44 -14.90
C GLY A 89 -3.93 -4.82 -15.87
N LEU A 90 -5.13 -4.23 -15.71
CA LEU A 90 -6.33 -4.56 -16.50
C LEU A 90 -6.95 -3.36 -17.23
N TYR A 91 -6.22 -2.25 -17.31
CA TYR A 91 -6.67 -1.07 -18.05
C TYR A 91 -6.73 -1.34 -19.55
N LYS A 92 -7.68 -0.68 -20.21
CA LYS A 92 -7.85 -0.70 -21.66
C LYS A 92 -7.87 0.73 -22.20
N PRO A 93 -7.38 0.97 -23.42
CA PRO A 93 -7.54 2.28 -24.06
C PRO A 93 -9.03 2.62 -24.19
N THR A 94 -9.39 3.86 -23.88
CA THR A 94 -10.75 4.36 -24.13
C THR A 94 -10.75 5.17 -25.43
N ASP A 95 -11.64 4.82 -26.36
CA ASP A 95 -11.81 5.58 -27.61
C ASP A 95 -12.36 6.98 -27.29
N PRO A 96 -11.67 8.07 -27.70
CA PRO A 96 -12.09 9.43 -27.38
C PRO A 96 -13.41 9.84 -28.06
N LYS A 97 -13.82 9.21 -29.16
CA LYS A 97 -15.06 9.49 -29.89
C LYS A 97 -16.24 8.73 -29.31
N THR A 98 -16.10 7.42 -29.13
CA THR A 98 -17.20 6.55 -28.67
C THR A 98 -17.30 6.46 -27.15
N LYS A 99 -16.23 6.82 -26.42
CA LYS A 99 -16.09 6.68 -24.95
C LYS A 99 -16.17 5.23 -24.46
N LEU A 100 -15.97 4.27 -25.36
CA LEU A 100 -15.94 2.85 -25.05
C LEU A 100 -14.50 2.38 -24.92
N ASP A 101 -14.28 1.42 -24.03
CA ASP A 101 -12.99 0.75 -23.91
C ASP A 101 -12.76 -0.19 -25.09
N GLU A 102 -11.55 -0.15 -25.65
CA GLU A 102 -11.10 -1.10 -26.65
C GLU A 102 -11.02 -2.52 -26.06
N SER A 103 -10.94 -3.54 -26.91
CA SER A 103 -10.85 -4.94 -26.45
C SER A 103 -9.50 -5.27 -25.80
N ARG A 104 -8.41 -4.65 -26.30
CA ARG A 104 -7.03 -4.89 -25.87
C ARG A 104 -6.70 -4.20 -24.54
N PHE A 105 -5.78 -4.80 -23.81
CA PHE A 105 -5.20 -4.21 -22.61
C PHE A 105 -4.11 -3.21 -22.95
N LEU A 106 -3.91 -2.22 -22.08
CA LEU A 106 -2.70 -1.38 -22.10
C LEU A 106 -1.49 -2.28 -21.85
N GLN A 107 -0.39 -2.01 -22.55
CA GLN A 107 0.88 -2.72 -22.45
C GLN A 107 1.93 -1.82 -21.83
N ASP A 108 2.99 -2.44 -21.28
CA ASP A 108 4.17 -1.74 -20.75
C ASP A 108 3.81 -0.60 -19.77
N THR A 109 2.79 -0.80 -18.95
CA THR A 109 2.29 0.20 -18.00
C THR A 109 3.26 0.45 -16.84
N ASN A 110 4.26 -0.43 -16.67
CA ASN A 110 5.23 -0.44 -15.57
C ASN A 110 4.56 -0.36 -14.19
N GLU A 111 3.33 -0.88 -14.08
CA GLU A 111 2.58 -0.89 -12.85
C GLU A 111 3.14 -1.90 -11.85
N ARG A 112 3.16 -1.48 -10.59
CA ARG A 112 3.59 -2.31 -9.46
C ARG A 112 2.72 -2.05 -8.27
N ILE A 113 2.64 -3.05 -7.40
CA ILE A 113 1.86 -2.96 -6.17
C ILE A 113 2.76 -2.56 -5.03
N HIS A 114 2.37 -1.53 -4.29
CA HIS A 114 3.13 -1.07 -3.15
C HIS A 114 2.95 -1.99 -1.93
N SER A 115 4.01 -2.25 -1.16
CA SER A 115 4.01 -3.19 -0.04
C SER A 115 3.01 -2.85 1.08
N THR A 116 2.57 -1.60 1.19
CA THR A 116 1.48 -1.20 2.11
C THR A 116 0.16 -1.93 1.84
N VAL A 117 -0.09 -2.38 0.60
CA VAL A 117 -1.27 -3.18 0.26
C VAL A 117 -1.24 -4.50 1.03
N ARG A 118 -0.13 -5.25 0.91
CA ARG A 118 0.07 -6.52 1.60
C ARG A 118 0.06 -6.33 3.12
N ILE A 119 0.72 -5.29 3.63
CA ILE A 119 0.70 -4.96 5.07
C ILE A 119 -0.73 -4.74 5.57
N ARG A 120 -1.51 -3.93 4.86
CA ARG A 120 -2.88 -3.62 5.28
C ARG A 120 -3.77 -4.86 5.27
N LEU A 121 -3.63 -5.72 4.27
CA LEU A 121 -4.35 -7.01 4.22
C LEU A 121 -3.96 -7.91 5.38
N ALA A 122 -2.65 -8.14 5.58
CA ALA A 122 -2.12 -9.00 6.65
C ALA A 122 -2.53 -8.52 8.06
N CYS A 123 -2.61 -7.21 8.28
CA CYS A 123 -2.98 -6.62 9.56
C CYS A 123 -4.50 -6.38 9.71
N GLN A 124 -5.30 -6.71 8.70
CA GLN A 124 -6.74 -6.37 8.61
C GLN A 124 -7.00 -4.87 8.89
N GLY A 125 -6.17 -4.00 8.32
CA GLY A 125 -6.31 -2.56 8.48
C GLY A 125 -7.63 -2.06 7.89
N LEU A 126 -8.15 -0.97 8.44
CA LEU A 126 -9.47 -0.48 8.07
C LEU A 126 -9.52 0.20 6.68
N GLY A 127 -10.70 0.18 6.08
CA GLY A 127 -10.99 0.83 4.82
C GLY A 127 -11.45 2.28 4.99
N LEU A 128 -12.28 2.74 4.06
CA LEU A 128 -12.72 4.13 3.96
C LEU A 128 -13.47 4.61 5.22
N ASN A 129 -12.98 5.70 5.79
CA ASN A 129 -13.44 6.34 7.03
C ASN A 129 -13.49 5.37 8.23
N ASP A 130 -12.58 4.39 8.27
CA ASP A 130 -12.49 3.39 9.33
C ASP A 130 -13.78 2.60 9.57
N LYS A 131 -14.65 2.46 8.56
CA LYS A 131 -15.97 1.84 8.73
C LYS A 131 -15.94 0.33 8.83
N THR A 132 -15.06 -0.31 8.07
CA THR A 132 -14.94 -1.77 7.94
C THR A 132 -13.47 -2.12 7.74
N VAL A 133 -13.12 -3.40 7.86
CA VAL A 133 -11.84 -3.91 7.36
C VAL A 133 -11.73 -3.62 5.86
N TRP A 134 -10.54 -3.28 5.39
CA TRP A 134 -10.30 -2.99 3.98
C TRP A 134 -10.36 -4.27 3.14
N ASP A 135 -11.22 -4.25 2.12
CA ASP A 135 -11.51 -5.36 1.22
C ASP A 135 -10.73 -5.29 -0.11
N CYS A 136 -9.84 -4.29 -0.27
CA CYS A 136 -8.99 -4.08 -1.44
C CYS A 136 -9.66 -4.44 -2.79
N PRO A 137 -10.77 -3.75 -3.14
CA PRO A 137 -11.65 -4.16 -4.23
C PRO A 137 -11.00 -4.03 -5.62
N SER A 138 -9.89 -3.29 -5.71
CA SER A 138 -9.09 -3.13 -6.93
C SER A 138 -8.26 -4.36 -7.30
N LEU A 139 -7.91 -5.22 -6.32
CA LEU A 139 -7.00 -6.34 -6.54
C LEU A 139 -7.65 -7.69 -6.26
N LEU A 140 -8.30 -7.86 -5.11
CA LEU A 140 -8.73 -9.19 -4.63
C LEU A 140 -9.82 -9.87 -5.49
N LYS A 141 -10.38 -9.18 -6.49
CA LYS A 141 -11.29 -9.77 -7.47
C LYS A 141 -10.58 -10.59 -8.56
N SER A 142 -9.32 -10.28 -8.86
CA SER A 142 -8.63 -10.83 -10.04
C SER A 142 -7.15 -11.09 -9.80
N TRP A 143 -6.63 -10.76 -8.62
CA TRP A 143 -5.23 -10.89 -8.28
C TRP A 143 -5.07 -11.56 -6.92
N LYS A 144 -4.09 -12.46 -6.81
CA LYS A 144 -3.68 -13.09 -5.56
C LYS A 144 -2.21 -12.77 -5.28
N VAL A 145 -1.92 -12.37 -4.03
CA VAL A 145 -0.55 -12.16 -3.58
C VAL A 145 0.16 -13.50 -3.39
N LYS A 146 1.41 -13.60 -3.84
CA LYS A 146 2.22 -14.82 -3.78
C LYS A 146 3.68 -14.45 -3.59
N ARG A 147 4.43 -15.26 -2.85
CA ARG A 147 5.89 -15.18 -2.79
C ARG A 147 6.51 -16.15 -3.78
N THR A 148 7.52 -15.72 -4.51
CA THR A 148 8.15 -16.53 -5.56
C THR A 148 9.65 -16.28 -5.65
N GLN A 149 10.38 -17.32 -6.07
CA GLN A 149 11.81 -17.27 -6.38
C GLN A 149 12.08 -16.97 -7.86
N GLU A 150 11.03 -16.91 -8.68
CA GLU A 150 11.12 -16.58 -10.10
C GLU A 150 11.62 -15.14 -10.31
N LYS A 151 12.55 -14.98 -11.26
CA LYS A 151 13.06 -13.67 -11.65
C LYS A 151 12.20 -13.10 -12.77
N TYR A 152 11.62 -11.94 -12.54
CA TYR A 152 10.88 -11.18 -13.55
C TYR A 152 11.73 -10.03 -14.07
N GLN A 153 11.61 -9.73 -15.35
CA GLN A 153 12.24 -8.54 -15.92
C GLN A 153 11.52 -7.30 -15.38
N ASP A 154 12.27 -6.44 -14.70
CA ASP A 154 11.74 -5.26 -14.05
C ASP A 154 12.63 -4.05 -14.34
N PRO A 155 12.12 -2.95 -14.92
CA PRO A 155 12.95 -1.80 -15.28
C PRO A 155 13.45 -0.98 -14.09
N VAL A 156 12.89 -1.13 -12.88
CA VAL A 156 13.44 -0.45 -11.69
C VAL A 156 14.36 -1.41 -10.94
N PRO A 157 15.58 -0.96 -10.63
CA PRO A 157 16.53 -1.75 -9.86
C PRO A 157 16.03 -2.00 -8.43
N PHE A 158 16.41 -3.14 -7.87
CA PHE A 158 16.14 -3.50 -6.47
C PHE A 158 16.85 -2.57 -5.47
N HIS A 159 18.07 -2.16 -5.83
CA HIS A 159 18.85 -1.18 -5.09
C HIS A 159 19.00 0.02 -6.01
N PRO A 160 18.06 0.97 -5.96
CA PRO A 160 18.18 2.15 -6.79
C PRO A 160 19.41 2.95 -6.40
N GLY A 161 20.10 3.53 -7.40
CA GLY A 161 21.32 4.32 -7.16
C GLY A 161 21.10 5.61 -6.37
N TRP A 162 19.85 5.96 -6.05
CA TRP A 162 19.49 7.03 -5.11
C TRP A 162 19.34 6.53 -3.66
N ASP A 163 19.55 5.23 -3.40
CA ASP A 163 19.72 4.69 -2.05
C ASP A 163 21.04 5.23 -1.48
N PRO A 164 21.03 6.00 -0.38
CA PRO A 164 22.26 6.46 0.24
C PRO A 164 23.07 5.24 0.68
N GLU A 165 24.30 5.12 0.17
CA GLU A 165 25.24 4.11 0.65
C GLU A 165 25.41 4.24 2.17
N GLY A 166 25.14 3.16 2.92
CA GLY A 166 25.85 2.96 4.19
C GLY A 166 25.09 2.99 5.52
N GLU A 167 23.76 2.81 5.58
CA GLU A 167 23.13 2.36 6.82
C GLU A 167 22.61 0.93 6.67
N GLU A 168 23.39 -0.05 7.16
CA GLU A 168 22.84 -1.33 7.63
C GLU A 168 21.89 -1.00 8.77
N ASP A 169 20.62 -0.78 8.45
CA ASP A 169 19.60 -0.59 9.47
C ASP A 169 19.18 -1.95 10.06
N GLY A 170 18.69 -1.93 11.31
CA GLY A 170 18.21 -3.14 11.99
C GLY A 170 16.97 -3.78 11.35
N MET A 171 16.50 -3.28 10.19
CA MET A 171 15.43 -3.88 9.39
C MET A 171 15.96 -4.97 8.44
N GLY A 172 17.28 -5.04 8.25
CA GLY A 172 17.92 -5.86 7.24
C GLY A 172 17.67 -5.32 5.83
N ASP A 173 17.89 -6.13 4.80
CA ASP A 173 17.59 -5.75 3.42
C ASP A 173 16.12 -6.11 3.09
N PRO A 174 15.18 -5.14 3.07
CA PRO A 174 13.77 -5.41 2.77
C PRO A 174 13.56 -5.85 1.31
N ASN A 175 14.54 -5.62 0.44
CA ASN A 175 14.54 -6.04 -0.96
C ASN A 175 15.34 -7.35 -1.15
N SER A 176 15.79 -7.99 -0.06
CA SER A 176 16.59 -9.22 -0.10
C SER A 176 15.87 -10.33 -0.84
N TRP A 177 16.58 -10.94 -1.79
CA TRP A 177 16.09 -12.10 -2.52
C TRP A 177 16.16 -13.40 -1.74
N SER A 178 16.76 -13.43 -0.54
CA SER A 178 16.96 -14.66 0.24
C SER A 178 15.68 -15.48 0.44
N LYS A 179 14.54 -14.81 0.53
CA LYS A 179 13.21 -15.42 0.67
C LYS A 179 12.35 -15.31 -0.61
N GLY A 180 12.87 -14.74 -1.70
CA GLY A 180 12.13 -14.44 -2.93
C GLY A 180 11.33 -13.13 -2.85
N ARG A 181 10.64 -12.78 -3.94
CA ARG A 181 9.88 -11.54 -4.10
C ARG A 181 8.38 -11.76 -3.99
N TRP A 182 7.69 -10.76 -3.44
CA TRP A 182 6.24 -10.68 -3.48
C TRP A 182 5.75 -10.24 -4.87
N VAL A 183 4.79 -10.99 -5.40
CA VAL A 183 4.11 -10.69 -6.66
C VAL A 183 2.61 -10.84 -6.51
N TRP A 184 1.89 -10.26 -7.45
CA TRP A 184 0.45 -10.40 -7.61
C TRP A 184 0.18 -11.15 -8.91
N GLU A 185 -0.31 -12.38 -8.77
CA GLU A 185 -0.62 -13.28 -9.87
C GLU A 185 -2.11 -13.14 -10.24
N TYR A 186 -2.39 -13.03 -11.54
CA TYR A 186 -3.75 -12.96 -12.04
C TYR A 186 -4.47 -14.30 -11.84
N VAL A 187 -5.62 -14.26 -11.17
CA VAL A 187 -6.48 -15.41 -10.87
C VAL A 187 -7.92 -15.20 -11.36
N GLY A 188 -8.17 -14.15 -12.15
CA GLY A 188 -9.48 -13.91 -12.77
C GLY A 188 -9.80 -14.89 -13.91
N SER A 189 -10.95 -14.71 -14.54
CA SER A 189 -11.37 -15.58 -15.65
C SER A 189 -10.54 -15.34 -16.91
N GLU A 190 -10.28 -16.40 -17.68
CA GLU A 190 -9.49 -16.31 -18.93
C GLU A 190 -10.04 -15.28 -19.94
N GLY A 191 -11.37 -15.12 -20.03
CA GLY A 191 -11.98 -14.12 -20.91
C GLY A 191 -11.68 -12.66 -20.53
N ASN A 192 -11.25 -12.42 -19.29
CA ASN A 192 -10.85 -11.11 -18.78
C ASN A 192 -9.34 -11.02 -18.51
N ALA A 193 -8.57 -12.03 -18.91
CA ALA A 193 -7.14 -12.07 -18.66
C ALA A 193 -6.38 -11.30 -19.75
N PRO A 194 -5.28 -10.61 -19.41
CA PRO A 194 -4.34 -10.11 -20.40
C PRO A 194 -3.87 -11.21 -21.34
N ALA A 195 -3.84 -10.89 -22.63
CA ALA A 195 -3.40 -11.84 -23.68
C ALA A 195 -1.91 -12.17 -23.54
N ASP A 196 -1.08 -11.17 -23.18
CA ASP A 196 0.32 -11.40 -22.81
C ASP A 196 0.39 -11.94 -21.37
N LYS A 197 0.92 -13.17 -21.24
CA LYS A 197 1.09 -13.83 -19.94
C LYS A 197 2.03 -13.06 -19.00
N ARG A 198 2.95 -12.25 -19.51
CA ARG A 198 3.84 -11.41 -18.68
C ARG A 198 3.05 -10.37 -17.90
N GLN A 199 1.92 -9.90 -18.43
CA GLN A 199 1.03 -8.95 -17.76
C GLN A 199 0.13 -9.62 -16.71
N ARG A 200 0.16 -10.95 -16.59
CA ARG A 200 -0.55 -11.70 -15.55
C ARG A 200 0.23 -11.77 -14.24
N ILE A 201 1.38 -11.10 -14.17
CA ILE A 201 2.20 -10.93 -12.97
C ILE A 201 2.46 -9.44 -12.79
N MET A 202 2.14 -8.91 -11.60
CA MET A 202 2.61 -7.60 -11.17
C MET A 202 3.55 -7.77 -9.99
N VAL A 203 4.73 -7.19 -10.07
CA VAL A 203 5.71 -7.27 -8.99
C VAL A 203 5.39 -6.26 -7.88
N GLU A 204 5.72 -6.62 -6.64
CA GLU A 204 5.70 -5.65 -5.54
C GLU A 204 6.84 -4.63 -5.73
N GLU A 205 6.53 -3.35 -5.50
CA GLU A 205 7.49 -2.24 -5.58
C GLU A 205 8.61 -2.44 -4.53
N PRO A 206 9.89 -2.40 -4.93
CA PRO A 206 10.99 -2.43 -3.96
C PRO A 206 10.94 -1.18 -3.09
N LEU A 207 11.28 -1.32 -1.81
CA LEU A 207 11.37 -0.14 -0.92
C LEU A 207 12.65 0.61 -1.25
N GLY A 208 12.51 1.87 -1.66
CA GLY A 208 13.65 2.76 -1.78
C GLY A 208 13.98 3.43 -0.44
N PRO A 209 15.00 4.31 -0.42
CA PRO A 209 15.55 4.87 0.80
C PRO A 209 14.54 5.70 1.61
N TYR A 210 13.66 6.44 0.94
CA TYR A 210 12.73 7.34 1.63
C TYR A 210 11.61 6.55 2.31
N GLU A 211 11.08 5.52 1.65
CA GLU A 211 10.07 4.65 2.26
C GLU A 211 10.69 3.74 3.32
N ARG A 212 11.95 3.30 3.16
CA ARG A 212 12.71 2.63 4.23
C ARG A 212 12.87 3.54 5.46
N HIS A 213 13.24 4.80 5.26
CA HIS A 213 13.38 5.76 6.35
C HIS A 213 12.05 6.00 7.07
N LEU A 214 10.93 6.23 6.35
CA LEU A 214 9.62 6.35 7.00
C LEU A 214 9.20 5.06 7.70
N LEU A 215 9.46 3.89 7.10
CA LEU A 215 9.16 2.62 7.72
C LEU A 215 9.95 2.44 9.02
N ARG A 216 11.22 2.86 9.08
CA ARG A 216 12.02 2.87 10.32
C ARG A 216 11.36 3.67 11.44
N LEU A 217 10.83 4.85 11.12
CA LEU A 217 10.17 5.72 12.09
C LEU A 217 8.79 5.19 12.52
N SER A 218 8.09 4.51 11.61
CA SER A 218 6.65 4.23 11.75
C SER A 218 6.26 2.75 11.67
N ALA A 219 7.21 1.81 11.71
CA ALA A 219 6.94 0.37 11.60
C ALA A 219 6.08 -0.18 12.74
N GLY A 220 6.12 0.46 13.92
CA GLY A 220 5.42 -0.01 15.10
C GLY A 220 6.02 -1.27 15.72
N SER A 221 5.32 -1.83 16.71
CA SER A 221 5.68 -3.07 17.40
C SER A 221 4.49 -4.05 17.41
N PRO A 222 4.61 -5.28 16.90
CA PRO A 222 5.72 -5.75 16.06
C PRO A 222 5.82 -4.91 14.78
N ASN A 223 7.00 -4.90 14.15
CA ASN A 223 7.21 -4.23 12.87
C ASN A 223 6.21 -4.77 11.83
N VAL A 224 5.32 -3.92 11.32
CA VAL A 224 4.22 -4.33 10.43
C VAL A 224 4.68 -4.87 9.08
N PHE A 225 5.85 -4.45 8.59
CA PHE A 225 6.44 -4.98 7.35
C PHE A 225 6.93 -6.41 7.54
N HIS A 226 7.63 -6.70 8.64
CA HIS A 226 8.04 -8.08 8.94
C HIS A 226 6.84 -8.95 9.34
N PHE A 227 5.88 -8.39 10.08
CA PHE A 227 4.66 -9.10 10.42
C PHE A 227 3.93 -9.59 9.17
N SER A 228 3.78 -8.73 8.16
CA SER A 228 3.13 -9.12 6.90
C SER A 228 3.95 -10.11 6.07
N ASP A 229 5.27 -10.17 6.26
CA ASP A 229 6.13 -11.17 5.63
C ASP A 229 5.92 -12.58 6.21
N THR A 230 5.39 -12.70 7.43
CA THR A 230 5.06 -14.01 8.06
C THR A 230 3.68 -14.55 7.68
N LYS A 231 2.87 -13.75 6.98
CA LYS A 231 1.54 -14.13 6.51
C LYS A 231 1.64 -14.60 5.07
N GLU A 232 2.24 -15.77 4.87
CA GLU A 232 2.12 -16.51 3.62
C GLU A 232 0.74 -17.19 3.61
N ASP A 233 -0.06 -16.93 2.57
CA ASP A 233 -1.36 -17.56 2.32
C ASP A 233 -1.23 -18.86 1.50
#